data_AF-A0A2D9C9V5-F1
#
_entry.id   AF-A0A2D9C9V5-F1
#
_cell.length_a   1.000
_cell.length_b   1.000
_cell.length_c   1.000
_cell.angle_alpha   90.00
_cell.angle_beta   90.00
_cell.angle_gamma   90.00
#
_symmetry.space_group_name_H-M   'P 1'
#
loop_
_entity.id
_entity.type
_entity.pdbx_description
1 polymer ?
#
loop_
_entity_poly.entity_id
_entity_poly.type
_entity_poly.pdbx_seq_one_letter_code
_entity_poly.pdbx_strand_id
1 'polypeptide(L)'
;MAFKMNGAPYIDNNTPIYHVDMEDGVLGKANNNGTIIINKDIKNPKQIDSVVNHEMVHIDQMKRGDLNYDDKYVYWKGKKYSRAQMKEGAKNLPWEAEAYKNA
;
A
#
# COMPACT_ATOMS: atom_id res chain seq x y z
N MET A 1 -42.79 14.40 -7.96
CA MET A 1 -41.75 13.74 -8.77
C MET A 1 -40.56 13.48 -7.86
N ALA A 2 -40.28 12.22 -7.55
CA ALA A 2 -39.10 11.84 -6.77
C ALA A 2 -38.00 11.40 -7.74
N PHE A 3 -36.82 12.01 -7.64
CA PHE A 3 -35.65 11.59 -8.42
C PHE A 3 -35.09 10.30 -7.79
N LYS A 4 -34.87 9.26 -8.60
CA LYS A 4 -34.06 8.10 -8.19
C LYS A 4 -32.60 8.46 -8.45
N MET A 5 -31.81 8.69 -7.39
CA MET A 5 -30.36 8.69 -7.53
C MET A 5 -29.94 7.25 -7.85
N ASN A 6 -29.68 6.96 -9.12
CA ASN A 6 -28.84 5.83 -9.47
C ASN A 6 -27.49 6.12 -8.81
N GLY A 7 -27.11 5.30 -7.83
CA GLY A 7 -25.90 5.52 -7.04
C GLY A 7 -24.76 5.94 -7.95
N ALA A 8 -24.16 7.10 -7.68
CA ALA A 8 -22.93 7.49 -8.33
C ALA A 8 -21.95 6.32 -8.19
N PRO A 9 -21.05 6.05 -9.15
CA PRO A 9 -19.99 5.08 -8.94
C PRO A 9 -19.10 5.63 -7.83
N TYR A 10 -19.47 5.32 -6.59
CA TYR A 10 -18.60 5.53 -5.44
C TYR A 10 -17.46 4.55 -5.68
N ILE A 11 -16.34 5.08 -6.16
CA ILE A 11 -15.12 4.30 -6.24
C ILE A 11 -14.82 3.94 -4.79
N ASP A 12 -14.89 2.65 -4.44
CA ASP A 12 -14.67 2.14 -3.08
C ASP A 12 -13.25 2.42 -2.53
N ASN A 13 -12.42 3.12 -3.32
CA ASN A 13 -11.05 3.42 -2.98
C ASN A 13 -10.93 4.75 -2.23
N ASN A 14 -11.52 4.79 -1.03
CA ASN A 14 -11.42 5.94 -0.11
C ASN A 14 -10.15 5.88 0.76
N THR A 15 -9.09 5.21 0.29
CA THR A 15 -7.81 5.11 1.00
C THR A 15 -7.15 6.49 1.05
N PRO A 16 -6.93 7.08 2.25
CA PRO A 16 -6.29 8.38 2.36
C PRO A 16 -4.83 8.30 1.91
N ILE A 17 -4.42 9.23 1.05
CA ILE A 17 -3.05 9.36 0.55
C ILE A 17 -2.45 10.65 1.10
N TYR A 18 -1.32 10.55 1.79
CA TYR A 18 -0.59 11.68 2.35
C TYR A 18 0.80 11.81 1.72
N HIS A 19 1.26 13.04 1.54
CA HIS A 19 2.62 13.32 1.09
C HIS A 19 3.45 13.77 2.29
N VAL A 20 4.51 13.04 2.60
CA VAL A 20 5.35 13.28 3.80
C VAL A 20 6.83 13.19 3.45
N ASP A 21 7.68 13.77 4.30
CA ASP A 21 9.12 13.49 4.28
C ASP A 21 9.33 12.02 4.61
N MET A 22 10.07 11.32 3.76
CA MET A 22 10.42 9.91 3.93
C MET A 22 11.94 9.73 3.87
N GLU A 23 12.42 8.62 4.41
CA GLU A 23 13.83 8.26 4.35
C GLU A 23 14.31 8.08 2.90
N ASP A 24 15.60 8.33 2.67
CA ASP A 24 16.21 8.22 1.35
C ASP A 24 16.00 6.83 0.73
N GLY A 25 15.41 6.81 -0.45
CA GLY A 25 15.12 5.59 -1.21
C GLY A 25 13.75 4.96 -0.95
N VAL A 26 12.96 5.49 0.00
CA VAL A 26 11.57 5.07 0.18
C VAL A 26 10.65 6.02 -0.61
N LEU A 27 9.91 5.45 -1.57
CA LEU A 27 9.01 6.21 -2.44
C LEU A 27 7.57 6.26 -1.90
N GLY A 28 7.13 5.20 -1.22
CA GLY A 28 5.82 5.10 -0.61
C GLY A 28 5.76 3.99 0.43
N LYS A 29 4.68 3.98 1.21
CA LYS A 29 4.39 2.94 2.21
C LYS A 29 2.90 2.85 2.50
N ALA A 30 2.37 1.63 2.48
CA ALA A 30 1.06 1.28 3.01
C ALA A 30 1.10 1.04 4.54
N ASN A 31 0.16 1.64 5.26
CA ASN A 31 0.00 1.48 6.70
C ASN A 31 -1.16 0.54 7.04
N ASN A 32 -1.01 -0.24 8.11
CA ASN A 32 -2.05 -1.18 8.58
C ASN A 32 -3.39 -0.49 8.95
N ASN A 33 -3.38 0.82 9.17
CA ASN A 33 -4.61 1.61 9.38
C ASN A 33 -5.36 1.94 8.07
N GLY A 34 -4.90 1.42 6.92
CA GLY A 34 -5.54 1.61 5.62
C GLY A 34 -5.13 2.89 4.88
N THR A 35 -4.09 3.59 5.34
CA THR A 35 -3.57 4.82 4.70
C THR A 35 -2.33 4.54 3.86
N ILE A 36 -2.10 5.35 2.84
CA ILE A 36 -0.86 5.35 2.05
C ILE A 36 -0.13 6.65 2.31
N ILE A 37 1.18 6.55 2.55
CA ILE A 37 2.08 7.69 2.57
C ILE A 37 3.01 7.63 1.36
N ILE A 38 3.25 8.77 0.74
CA ILE A 38 4.12 8.93 -0.43
C ILE A 38 5.18 9.97 -0.10
N ASN A 39 6.37 9.76 -0.64
CA ASN A 39 7.44 10.75 -0.51
C ASN A 39 7.06 12.05 -1.23
N LYS A 40 7.01 13.16 -0.47
CA LYS A 40 6.61 14.48 -1.01
C LYS A 40 7.56 15.04 -2.08
N ASP A 41 8.75 14.47 -2.21
CA ASP A 41 9.76 14.92 -3.16
C ASP A 41 9.54 14.34 -4.56
N ILE A 42 8.66 13.34 -4.72
CA ILE A 42 8.21 12.85 -6.02
C ILE A 42 7.36 13.93 -6.70
N LYS A 43 7.85 14.48 -7.82
CA LYS A 43 7.14 15.52 -8.59
C LYS A 43 6.42 15.01 -9.83
N ASN A 44 6.82 13.84 -10.33
CA ASN A 44 6.24 13.27 -11.54
C ASN A 44 4.90 12.59 -11.23
N PRO A 45 3.75 13.06 -11.75
CA PRO A 45 2.45 12.47 -11.48
C PRO A 45 2.38 10.98 -11.84
N LYS A 46 2.99 10.56 -12.95
CA LYS A 46 3.00 9.14 -13.36
C LYS A 46 3.76 8.25 -12.37
N GLN A 47 4.79 8.81 -11.74
CA GLN A 47 5.54 8.09 -10.71
C GLN A 47 4.73 7.99 -9.42
N ILE A 48 4.01 9.06 -9.04
CA ILE A 48 3.08 9.04 -7.92
C ILE A 48 2.02 7.96 -8.16
N ASP A 49 1.37 7.95 -9.32
CA ASP A 49 0.34 6.97 -9.66
C ASP A 49 0.88 5.53 -9.61
N SER A 50 2.09 5.30 -10.12
CA SER A 50 2.73 3.97 -10.06
C SER A 50 3.02 3.53 -8.63
N VAL A 51 3.47 4.45 -7.76
CA VAL A 51 3.69 4.16 -6.34
C VAL A 51 2.36 3.91 -5.64
N VAL A 52 1.34 4.73 -5.89
CA VAL A 52 -0.01 4.54 -5.33
C VAL A 52 -0.56 3.18 -5.71
N ASN A 53 -0.47 2.78 -6.98
CA ASN A 53 -0.96 1.48 -7.43
C ASN A 53 -0.26 0.33 -6.71
N HIS A 54 1.07 0.40 -6.53
CA HIS A 54 1.83 -0.58 -5.76
C HIS A 54 1.38 -0.64 -4.31
N GLU A 55 1.30 0.50 -3.62
CA GLU A 55 0.87 0.56 -2.23
C GLU A 55 -0.60 0.15 -2.05
N MET A 56 -1.45 0.38 -3.05
CA MET A 56 -2.84 -0.07 -3.04
C MET A 56 -2.96 -1.59 -3.04
N VAL A 57 -2.04 -2.31 -3.68
CA VAL A 57 -1.99 -3.78 -3.59
C VAL A 57 -1.67 -4.21 -2.15
N HIS A 58 -0.76 -3.51 -1.46
CA HIS A 58 -0.50 -3.77 -0.05
C HIS A 58 -1.71 -3.47 0.84
N ILE A 59 -2.46 -2.40 0.57
CA ILE A 59 -3.72 -2.11 1.27
C ILE A 59 -4.74 -3.22 1.06
N ASP A 60 -4.88 -3.74 -0.17
CA ASP A 60 -5.76 -4.87 -0.47
C ASP A 60 -5.31 -6.15 0.27
N GLN A 61 -4.00 -6.45 0.25
CA GLN A 61 -3.44 -7.57 1.02
C GLN A 61 -3.74 -7.45 2.52
N MET A 62 -3.65 -6.24 3.09
CA MET A 62 -4.01 -5.97 4.48
C MET A 62 -5.52 -6.15 4.73
N LYS A 63 -6.37 -5.62 3.84
CA LYS A 63 -7.83 -5.78 3.93
C LYS A 63 -8.27 -7.24 3.86
N ARG A 64 -7.60 -8.06 3.05
CA ARG A 64 -7.82 -9.51 2.96
C ARG A 64 -7.29 -10.28 4.17
N GLY A 65 -6.48 -9.65 5.02
CA GLY A 65 -5.81 -10.30 6.15
C GLY A 65 -4.58 -11.12 5.77
N ASP A 66 -4.11 -10.99 4.52
CA ASP A 66 -2.92 -11.68 4.03
C ASP A 66 -1.64 -11.01 4.53
N LEU A 67 -1.61 -9.68 4.58
CA LEU A 67 -0.45 -8.90 5.03
C LEU A 67 -0.76 -8.16 6.33
N ASN A 68 0.13 -8.28 7.30
CA ASN A 68 0.14 -7.43 8.49
C ASN A 68 1.60 -7.29 8.96
N TYR A 69 1.91 -6.31 9.79
CA TYR A 69 3.23 -6.17 10.39
C TYR A 69 3.20 -5.46 11.73
N ASP A 70 4.23 -5.70 12.52
CA ASP A 70 4.55 -4.98 13.74
C ASP A 70 6.00 -4.49 13.70
N ASP A 71 6.51 -3.94 14.80
CA ASP A 71 7.88 -3.42 14.88
C ASP A 71 8.96 -4.48 14.64
N LYS A 72 8.63 -5.77 14.80
CA LYS A 72 9.59 -6.88 14.78
C LYS A 72 9.35 -7.85 13.64
N TYR A 73 8.11 -7.98 13.16
CA TYR A 73 7.71 -9.03 12.23
C TYR A 73 6.76 -8.55 11.15
N VAL A 74 6.86 -9.18 9.99
CA VAL A 74 5.83 -9.15 8.95
C VAL A 74 5.12 -10.49 8.95
N TYR A 75 3.80 -10.46 8.83
CA TYR A 75 2.93 -11.61 8.75
C TYR A 75 2.38 -11.68 7.32
N TRP A 76 2.62 -12.80 6.64
CA TRP A 76 2.16 -13.03 5.28
C TRP A 76 1.45 -14.38 5.18
N LYS A 77 0.15 -14.36 4.89
CA LYS A 77 -0.71 -15.55 4.73
C LYS A 77 -0.55 -16.54 5.89
N GLY A 78 -0.57 -16.02 7.12
CA GLY A 78 -0.39 -16.80 8.36
C GLY A 78 1.06 -17.18 8.71
N LYS A 79 2.05 -16.85 7.87
CA LYS A 79 3.48 -17.08 8.17
C LYS A 79 4.13 -15.83 8.75
N LYS A 80 5.08 -16.03 9.67
CA LYS A 80 5.80 -14.96 10.37
C LYS A 80 7.22 -14.79 9.83
N TYR A 81 7.61 -13.56 9.51
CA TYR A 81 8.91 -13.19 8.95
C TYR A 81 9.57 -12.13 9.83
N SER A 82 10.81 -12.35 10.26
CA SER A 82 11.56 -11.42 11.11
C SER A 82 12.09 -10.24 10.30
N ARG A 83 11.74 -9.01 10.70
CA ARG A 83 12.24 -7.78 10.07
C ARG A 83 13.75 -7.63 10.22
N ALA A 84 14.32 -8.15 11.32
CA ALA A 84 15.76 -8.15 11.54
C ALA A 84 16.55 -9.09 10.61
N GLN A 85 15.86 -10.05 9.97
CA GLN A 85 16.50 -11.06 9.10
C GLN A 85 16.19 -10.86 7.62
N MET A 86 15.54 -9.76 7.26
CA MET A 86 15.20 -9.44 5.88
C MET A 86 15.46 -7.97 5.57
N LYS A 87 15.66 -7.67 4.28
CA LYS A 87 15.70 -6.29 3.80
C LYS A 87 14.27 -5.86 3.49
N GLU A 88 13.75 -4.91 4.24
CA GLU A 88 12.41 -4.37 4.02
C GLU A 88 12.27 -3.79 2.61
N GLY A 89 11.10 -3.98 1.99
CA GLY A 89 10.83 -3.56 0.60
C GLY A 89 11.59 -4.35 -0.48
N ALA A 90 12.27 -5.44 -0.14
CA ALA A 90 12.95 -6.24 -1.14
C ALA A 90 11.95 -6.95 -2.09
N LYS A 91 12.12 -6.75 -3.40
CA LYS A 91 11.19 -7.23 -4.45
C LYS A 91 10.94 -8.75 -4.45
N ASN A 92 11.81 -9.53 -3.83
CA ASN A 92 11.70 -10.98 -3.71
C ASN A 92 10.83 -11.44 -2.53
N LEU A 93 10.40 -10.52 -1.66
CA LEU A 93 9.48 -10.84 -0.57
C LEU A 93 8.12 -11.20 -1.17
N PRO A 94 7.40 -12.19 -0.61
CA PRO A 94 6.15 -12.67 -1.20
C PRO A 94 5.07 -11.60 -1.41
N TRP A 95 4.93 -10.67 -0.47
CA TRP A 95 3.97 -9.56 -0.55
C TRP A 95 4.39 -8.49 -1.55
N GLU A 96 5.69 -8.17 -1.60
CA GLU A 96 6.29 -7.27 -2.59
C GLU A 96 6.14 -7.83 -4.00
N ALA A 97 6.43 -9.12 -4.21
CA ALA A 97 6.32 -9.78 -5.50
C ALA A 97 4.88 -9.75 -6.04
N GLU A 98 3.88 -9.91 -5.16
CA GLU A 98 2.47 -9.76 -5.52
C GLU A 98 2.12 -8.30 -5.85
N ALA A 99 2.65 -7.33 -5.10
CA ALA A 99 2.45 -5.90 -5.39
C ALA A 99 3.06 -5.50 -6.75
N TYR A 100 4.32 -5.82 -7.02
CA TYR A 100 4.97 -5.52 -8.30
C TYR A 100 4.28 -6.18 -9.51
N LYS A 101 3.61 -7.31 -9.30
CA LYS A 101 2.90 -8.02 -10.37
C LYS A 101 1.54 -7.39 -10.69
N ASN A 102 0.88 -6.81 -9.71
CA ASN A 102 -0.50 -6.32 -9.80
C ASN A 102 -0.61 -4.79 -9.80
N ALA A 103 0.51 -4.07 -9.70
CA ALA A 103 0.61 -2.61 -9.75
C ALA A 103 0.57 -2.04 -11.17
#